data_AF-A0A969ITS5-F1
#
_entry.id   AF-A0A969ITS5-F1
#
_cell.length_a   1.000
_cell.length_b   1.000
_cell.length_c   1.000
_cell.angle_alpha   90.00
_cell.angle_beta   90.00
_cell.angle_gamma   90.00
#
_symmetry.space_group_name_H-M   'P 1'
#
loop_
_entity.id
_entity.type
_entity.pdbx_description
1 polymer ?
#
loop_
_entity_poly.entity_id
_entity_poly.type
_entity_poly.pdbx_seq_one_letter_code
_entity_poly.pdbx_strand_id
1 'polypeptide(L)'
;MSFYTGCNAHKTPHILILCLEVIRAMGFTYEVVGGPTACCGVFQFLSGDGETSGRAGLSTLRQIDEIGAREKLSWCPSCQSQFDEIIIPNHEKMTGDSDFALTPFFIFLESTSIN
;
A
#
# COMPACT_ATOMS: atom_id res chain seq x y z
N MET A 1 -12.23 -2.19 3.37
CA MET A 1 -10.97 -2.13 2.58
C MET A 1 -9.77 -2.15 3.52
N SER A 2 -8.59 -2.57 3.07
CA SER A 2 -7.34 -2.26 3.78
C SER A 2 -6.75 -0.99 3.19
N PHE A 3 -6.37 -0.05 4.05
CA PHE A 3 -5.84 1.25 3.65
C PHE A 3 -4.41 1.40 4.16
N TYR A 4 -3.44 1.28 3.25
CA TYR A 4 -2.02 1.38 3.56
C TYR A 4 -1.55 2.83 3.59
N THR A 5 -0.95 3.22 4.71
CA THR A 5 -0.62 4.62 5.01
C THR A 5 0.81 5.03 4.62
N GLY A 6 1.75 4.09 4.63
CA GLY A 6 3.16 4.37 4.35
C GLY A 6 3.82 5.38 5.30
N CYS A 7 5.15 5.51 5.20
CA CYS A 7 5.92 6.42 6.06
C CYS A 7 5.71 7.91 5.70
N ASN A 8 5.25 8.22 4.48
CA ASN A 8 4.96 9.60 4.07
C ASN A 8 3.82 10.23 4.88
N ALA A 9 3.02 9.44 5.61
CA ALA A 9 2.06 9.96 6.57
C ALA A 9 2.69 10.93 7.59
N HIS A 10 3.97 10.74 7.93
CA HIS A 10 4.69 11.65 8.83
C HIS A 10 5.09 12.98 8.17
N LYS A 11 5.18 13.03 6.84
CA LYS A 11 5.58 14.22 6.07
C LYS A 11 4.37 15.02 5.61
N THR A 12 3.32 14.32 5.19
CA THR A 12 2.11 14.92 4.61
C THR A 12 0.83 14.33 5.25
N PRO A 13 0.66 14.46 6.58
CA PRO A 13 -0.49 13.88 7.29
C PRO A 13 -1.84 14.41 6.80
N HIS A 14 -1.88 15.65 6.31
CA HIS A 14 -3.08 16.26 5.76
C HIS A 14 -3.62 15.51 4.52
N ILE A 15 -2.75 14.94 3.68
CA ILE A 15 -3.19 14.14 2.51
C ILE A 15 -3.82 12.84 2.99
N LEU A 16 -3.18 12.16 3.94
CA LEU A 16 -3.73 10.96 4.56
C LEU A 16 -5.13 11.23 5.14
N ILE A 17 -5.28 12.29 5.94
CA ILE A 17 -6.56 12.67 6.54
C ILE A 17 -7.62 12.91 5.45
N LEU A 18 -7.28 13.64 4.37
CA LEU A 18 -8.20 13.86 3.26
C LEU A 18 -8.64 12.56 2.58
N CYS A 19 -7.72 11.61 2.34
CA CYS A 19 -8.08 10.30 1.81
C CYS A 19 -9.07 9.57 2.74
N LEU A 20 -8.81 9.55 4.04
CA LEU A 20 -9.69 8.89 5.02
C LEU A 20 -11.08 9.56 5.08
N GLU A 21 -11.15 10.89 5.05
CA GLU A 21 -12.42 11.63 5.03
C GLU A 21 -13.20 11.37 3.74
N VAL A 22 -12.54 11.29 2.59
CA VAL A 22 -13.19 10.93 1.32
C VAL A 22 -13.75 9.52 1.37
N ILE A 23 -12.99 8.53 1.88
CA ILE A 23 -13.47 7.14 2.05
C ILE A 23 -14.71 7.11 2.95
N ARG A 24 -14.68 7.84 4.07
CA ARG A 24 -15.83 7.94 4.99
C ARG A 24 -17.04 8.60 4.33
N ALA A 25 -16.83 9.69 3.59
CA ALA A 25 -17.90 10.42 2.92
C ALA A 25 -18.60 9.58 1.84
N MET A 26 -17.86 8.67 1.19
CA MET A 26 -18.40 7.68 0.25
C MET A 26 -19.07 6.47 0.93
N GLY A 27 -19.08 6.41 2.27
CA GLY A 27 -19.76 5.35 3.03
C GLY A 27 -18.99 4.03 3.13
N PHE A 28 -17.70 4.00 2.80
CA PHE A 28 -16.88 2.79 2.93
C PHE A 28 -16.26 2.66 4.32
N THR A 29 -16.09 1.41 4.77
CA THR A 29 -15.30 1.06 5.96
C THR A 29 -13.89 0.63 5.58
N TYR A 30 -12.92 0.95 6.42
CA TYR A 30 -11.51 0.65 6.20
C TYR A 30 -10.82 0.20 7.49
N GLU A 31 -9.84 -0.68 7.32
CA GLU A 31 -8.83 -1.01 8.32
C GLU A 31 -7.49 -0.43 7.88
N VAL A 32 -6.78 0.21 8.82
CA VAL A 32 -5.53 0.91 8.51
C VAL A 32 -4.34 -0.02 8.68
N VAL A 33 -3.46 -0.05 7.69
CA VAL A 33 -2.14 -0.70 7.78
C VAL A 33 -1.06 0.38 7.74
N GLY A 34 -0.18 0.38 8.74
CA GLY A 34 0.79 1.47 8.92
C GLY A 34 1.74 1.25 10.08
N GLY A 35 2.47 2.30 10.44
CA GLY A 35 3.44 2.27 11.50
C GLY A 35 4.83 1.77 11.07
N PRO A 36 5.79 1.71 12.01
CA PRO A 36 7.20 1.44 11.71
C PRO A 36 7.46 0.03 11.17
N THR A 37 6.54 -0.92 11.39
CA THR A 37 6.62 -2.31 10.90
C THR A 37 6.05 -2.50 9.50
N ALA A 38 5.44 -1.45 8.92
CA ALA A 38 4.77 -1.51 7.62
C ALA A 38 5.51 -0.64 6.58
N CYS A 39 6.84 -0.76 6.48
CA CYS A 39 7.63 -0.04 5.50
C CYS A 39 7.59 -0.72 4.13
N CYS A 40 7.38 0.02 3.04
CA CYS A 40 7.44 -0.50 1.67
C CYS A 40 8.86 -0.89 1.21
N GLY A 41 9.90 -0.51 1.96
CA GLY A 41 11.30 -0.84 1.64
C GLY A 41 11.99 0.10 0.64
N VAL A 42 11.34 1.20 0.22
CA VAL A 42 11.86 2.10 -0.81
C VAL A 42 13.21 2.74 -0.44
N PHE A 43 13.40 3.15 0.83
CA PHE A 43 14.65 3.79 1.23
C PHE A 43 15.81 2.81 1.31
N GLN A 44 15.57 1.57 1.76
CA GLN A 44 16.56 0.50 1.75
C GLN A 44 16.94 0.13 0.32
N PHE A 45 15.96 0.07 -0.59
CA PHE A 45 16.21 -0.18 -2.00
C PHE A 45 17.11 0.88 -2.62
N LEU A 46 16.78 2.16 -2.40
CA LEU A 46 17.57 3.29 -2.90
C LEU A 46 18.99 3.35 -2.31
N SER A 47 19.22 2.78 -1.12
CA SER A 47 20.57 2.63 -0.56
C SER A 47 21.34 1.40 -1.07
N GLY A 48 20.76 0.62 -1.99
CA GLY A 48 21.35 -0.61 -2.50
C GLY A 48 21.17 -1.83 -1.60
N ASP A 49 20.38 -1.72 -0.51
CA ASP A 49 20.06 -2.81 0.40
C ASP A 49 18.75 -3.50 -0.03
N GLY A 50 18.87 -4.31 -1.07
CA GLY A 50 17.74 -5.08 -1.63
C GLY A 50 17.18 -6.13 -0.67
N GLU A 51 18.02 -6.71 0.20
CA GLU A 51 17.60 -7.73 1.15
C GLU A 51 16.68 -7.13 2.22
N THR A 52 17.09 -6.03 2.86
CA THR A 52 16.23 -5.36 3.85
C THR A 52 15.00 -4.74 3.20
N SER A 53 15.13 -4.20 1.99
CA SER A 53 13.98 -3.72 1.21
C SER A 53 12.95 -4.83 0.98
N GLY A 54 13.38 -5.98 0.48
CA GLY A 54 12.53 -7.14 0.25
C GLY A 54 11.86 -7.63 1.53
N ARG A 55 12.63 -7.78 2.62
CA ARG A 55 12.07 -8.17 3.93
C ARG A 55 10.99 -7.20 4.41
N ALA A 56 11.23 -5.89 4.33
CA ALA A 56 10.27 -4.87 4.76
C ALA A 56 9.01 -4.86 3.88
N GLY A 57 9.19 -4.83 2.56
CA GLY A 57 8.09 -4.80 1.60
C GLY A 57 7.22 -6.05 1.67
N LEU A 58 7.81 -7.25 1.67
CA LEU A 58 7.08 -8.51 1.76
C LEU A 58 6.35 -8.67 3.10
N SER A 59 6.96 -8.23 4.21
CA SER A 59 6.28 -8.21 5.51
C SER A 59 5.07 -7.26 5.51
N THR A 60 5.16 -6.14 4.80
CA THR A 60 4.06 -5.19 4.66
C THR A 60 2.95 -5.73 3.77
N LEU A 61 3.31 -6.37 2.65
CA LEU A 61 2.37 -7.05 1.75
C LEU A 61 1.54 -8.08 2.51
N ARG A 62 2.18 -8.91 3.34
CA ARG A 62 1.48 -9.86 4.23
C ARG A 62 0.51 -9.17 5.19
N GLN A 63 0.93 -8.10 5.87
CA GLN A 63 0.05 -7.34 6.78
C GLN A 63 -1.18 -6.77 6.07
N ILE A 64 -1.03 -6.30 4.83
CA ILE A 64 -2.16 -5.81 4.00
C ILE A 64 -3.10 -6.95 3.62
N ASP A 65 -2.54 -8.11 3.27
CA ASP A 65 -3.29 -9.29 2.85
C ASP A 65 -4.05 -9.97 4.00
N GLU A 66 -3.45 -10.05 5.19
CA GLU A 66 -4.02 -10.66 6.40
C GLU A 66 -5.33 -10.00 6.86
N ILE A 67 -5.59 -8.74 6.46
CA ILE A 67 -6.87 -8.06 6.70
C ILE A 67 -8.02 -8.77 5.95
N GLY A 68 -7.74 -9.48 4.85
CA GLY A 68 -8.75 -10.19 4.06
C GLY A 68 -9.72 -9.26 3.33
N ALA A 69 -9.36 -7.99 3.15
CA ALA A 69 -10.19 -7.02 2.45
C ALA A 69 -10.11 -7.19 0.92
N ARG A 70 -11.26 -7.13 0.25
CA ARG A 70 -11.36 -7.16 -1.22
C ARG A 70 -10.60 -6.00 -1.88
N GLU A 71 -10.73 -4.81 -1.30
CA GLU A 71 -10.06 -3.59 -1.77
C GLU A 71 -8.84 -3.32 -0.89
N LYS A 72 -7.67 -3.19 -1.52
CA LYS A 72 -6.37 -2.91 -0.88
C LYS A 72 -5.85 -1.60 -1.48
N LEU A 73 -5.80 -0.53 -0.71
CA LEU A 73 -5.51 0.81 -1.23
C LEU A 73 -4.20 1.37 -0.70
N SER A 74 -3.52 2.18 -1.52
CA SER A 74 -2.43 3.06 -1.09
C SER A 74 -2.64 4.48 -1.61
N TRP A 75 -2.17 5.49 -0.86
CA TRP A 75 -2.22 6.89 -1.29
C TRP A 75 -0.83 7.47 -1.62
N CYS A 76 0.23 6.76 -1.23
CA CYS A 76 1.59 7.25 -1.28
C CYS A 76 2.27 6.84 -2.60
N PRO A 77 2.64 7.78 -3.49
CA PRO A 77 3.19 7.44 -4.81
C PRO A 77 4.49 6.63 -4.74
N SER A 78 5.40 6.98 -3.83
CA SER A 78 6.67 6.25 -3.69
C SER A 78 6.48 4.83 -3.16
N CYS A 79 5.46 4.60 -2.33
CA CYS A 79 5.11 3.25 -1.91
C CYS A 79 4.48 2.46 -3.06
N GLN A 80 3.61 3.09 -3.84
CA GLN A 80 2.99 2.47 -5.01
C GLN A 80 4.04 1.99 -6.00
N SER A 81 4.95 2.86 -6.45
CA SER A 81 6.05 2.47 -7.35
C SER A 81 6.92 1.36 -6.76
N GLN A 82 7.25 1.45 -5.47
CA GLN A 82 8.05 0.40 -4.83
C GLN A 82 7.35 -0.95 -4.81
N PHE A 83 6.04 -0.99 -4.53
CA PHE A 83 5.28 -2.23 -4.54
C PHE A 83 5.13 -2.79 -5.95
N ASP A 84 4.67 -1.97 -6.90
CA ASP A 84 4.34 -2.40 -8.26
C ASP A 84 5.58 -2.82 -9.05
N GLU A 85 6.71 -2.11 -8.89
CA GLU A 85 7.90 -2.35 -9.71
C GLU A 85 8.86 -3.36 -9.06
N ILE A 86 8.91 -3.40 -7.73
CA ILE A 86 9.94 -4.17 -7.01
C ILE A 86 9.33 -5.28 -6.16
N ILE A 87 8.44 -4.98 -5.23
CA ILE A 87 8.04 -5.96 -4.20
C ILE A 87 7.07 -7.01 -4.74
N ILE A 88 5.98 -6.61 -5.40
CA ILE A 88 4.95 -7.54 -5.91
C ILE A 88 5.53 -8.46 -7.00
N PRO A 89 6.29 -7.96 -8.00
CA PRO A 89 6.88 -8.85 -9.01
C PRO A 89 7.87 -9.86 -8.42
N ASN A 90 8.58 -9.50 -7.35
CA ASN A 90 9.48 -10.44 -6.67
C ASN A 90 8.69 -11.42 -5.78
N HIS A 91 7.61 -10.99 -5.14
CA HIS A 91 6.69 -11.89 -4.44
C HIS A 91 6.16 -12.97 -5.38
N GLU A 92 5.63 -12.59 -6.54
CA GLU A 92 5.12 -13.50 -7.56
C GLU A 92 6.20 -14.50 -8.01
N LYS A 93 7.42 -14.04 -8.30
CA LYS A 93 8.54 -14.93 -8.65
C LYS A 93 8.91 -15.92 -7.54
N MET A 94 8.73 -15.54 -6.27
CA MET A 94 9.10 -16.36 -5.12
C MET A 94 8.02 -17.38 -4.76
N THR A 95 6.74 -17.02 -4.87
CA THR A 95 5.61 -17.83 -4.38
C THR A 95 4.76 -18.45 -5.49
N GLY A 96 4.82 -17.90 -6.70
CA GLY A 96 3.89 -18.20 -7.80
C GLY A 96 2.52 -17.56 -7.64
N ASP A 97 2.31 -16.75 -6.59
CA ASP A 97 1.06 -16.04 -6.31
C ASP A 97 1.07 -14.65 -6.96
N SER A 98 0.18 -14.48 -7.95
CA SER A 98 -0.03 -13.25 -8.70
C SER A 98 -1.34 -12.51 -8.34
N ASP A 99 -2.05 -12.96 -7.29
CA ASP A 99 -3.35 -12.40 -6.91
C ASP A 99 -3.25 -11.12 -6.06
N PHE A 100 -2.03 -10.73 -5.67
CA PHE A 100 -1.83 -9.50 -4.90
C PHE A 100 -1.73 -8.26 -5.79
N ALA A 101 -2.68 -7.34 -5.62
CA ALA A 101 -2.61 -5.99 -6.17
C ALA A 101 -2.88 -4.95 -5.07
N LEU A 102 -2.17 -3.82 -5.15
CA LEU A 102 -2.41 -2.64 -4.32
C LEU A 102 -2.90 -1.52 -5.21
N THR A 103 -4.15 -1.08 -5.04
CA THR A 103 -4.77 -0.09 -5.91
C THR A 103 -4.37 1.34 -5.46
N PRO A 104 -3.86 2.18 -6.37
CA PRO A 104 -3.65 3.60 -6.06
C PRO A 104 -4.99 4.28 -5.73
N PHE A 105 -4.99 5.17 -4.74
CA PHE A 105 -6.21 5.82 -4.26
C PHE A 105 -7.00 6.53 -5.36
N PHE A 106 -6.32 7.20 -6.30
CA PHE A 106 -6.98 7.90 -7.40
C PHE A 106 -7.65 6.95 -8.41
N ILE A 107 -7.10 5.76 -8.64
CA ILE A 107 -7.74 4.72 -9.48
C ILE A 107 -9.00 4.20 -8.79
N PHE A 108 -8.95 4.01 -7.48
CA PHE A 108 -10.14 3.63 -6.70
C PHE A 108 -11.25 4.69 -6.78
N LEU A 109 -10.89 5.98 -6.74
CA LEU A 109 -11.88 7.05 -6.91
C LEU A 109 -12.51 7.01 -8.31
N GLU A 110 -11.70 6.83 -9.36
CA GLU A 110 -12.18 6.72 -10.73
C GLU A 110 -13.13 5.54 -10.91
N SER A 111 -12.77 4.36 -10.40
CA SER A 111 -13.60 3.16 -10.52
C SER A 111 -14.95 3.27 -9.79
N THR A 112 -15.03 4.16 -8.79
CA THR A 112 -16.24 4.36 -7.97
C THR A 112 -17.11 5.49 -8.49
N SER A 113 -16.57 6.40 -9.32
CA SER A 113 -17.26 7.60 -9.82
C SER A 113 -18.22 7.34 -11.00
N ILE A 114 -18.41 6.08 -11.41
CA ILE A 114 -19.28 5.68 -12.54
C ILE A 114 -20.68 5.23 -12.06
N ASN A 115 -21.05 5.48 -10.80
CA ASN A 115 -22.42 5.28 -10.29
C ASN A 115 -23.13 6.60 -10.01
#